data_AF-A0A3E0R2D7-F1
#
_entry.id   AF-A0A3E0R2D7-F1
#
_cell.length_a   1.000
_cell.length_b   1.000
_cell.length_c   1.000
_cell.angle_alpha   90.00
_cell.angle_beta   90.00
_cell.angle_gamma   90.00
#
_symmetry.space_group_name_H-M   'P 1'
#
loop_
_entity.id
_entity.type
_entity.pdbx_description
1 polymer ?
#
loop_
_entity_poly.entity_id
_entity_poly.type
_entity_poly.pdbx_seq_one_letter_code
_entity_poly.pdbx_strand_id
1 'polypeptide(L)'
;MANTRDLRLNSVPGLTAYKAGAGVVASASSTESIVISDIMANTTGELRKDDASGDVIVTIASAGHSNLVSPIEVGGGSDVYNANSAMNVTINYWKNRVS
;
A
#
# COMPACT_ATOMS: atom_id res chain seq x y z
N MET A 1 5.66 -7.89 -32.25
CA MET A 1 4.80 -9.07 -32.03
C MET A 1 4.92 -9.46 -30.56
N ALA A 2 3.76 -9.67 -29.92
CA ALA A 2 3.55 -10.16 -28.55
C ALA A 2 4.47 -9.61 -27.44
N ASN A 3 4.13 -8.45 -26.88
CA ASN A 3 4.55 -8.12 -25.52
C ASN A 3 3.53 -8.76 -24.57
N THR A 4 3.69 -10.06 -24.34
CA THR A 4 2.86 -10.80 -23.36
C THR A 4 3.27 -10.31 -21.98
N ARG A 5 2.67 -9.20 -21.53
CA ARG A 5 2.84 -8.72 -20.16
C ARG A 5 2.16 -9.72 -19.23
N ASP A 6 2.96 -10.34 -18.37
CA ASP A 6 2.56 -11.26 -17.31
C ASP A 6 1.52 -10.56 -16.41
N LEU A 7 0.38 -11.21 -16.18
CA LEU A 7 -0.83 -10.69 -15.54
C LEU A 7 -0.73 -10.62 -14.00
N ARG A 8 0.48 -10.58 -13.44
CA ARG A 8 0.69 -10.51 -12.00
C ARG A 8 1.11 -9.09 -11.65
N LEU A 9 0.38 -8.43 -10.75
CA LEU A 9 0.66 -7.08 -10.22
C LEU A 9 2.10 -6.87 -9.68
N ASN A 10 2.92 -7.93 -9.67
CA ASN A 10 4.33 -7.96 -9.25
C ASN A 10 5.32 -7.41 -10.29
N SER A 11 4.88 -7.00 -11.49
CA SER A 11 5.77 -6.47 -12.55
C SER A 11 5.54 -5.01 -12.93
N VAL A 12 4.79 -4.24 -12.13
CA VAL A 12 4.66 -2.79 -12.35
C VAL A 12 5.90 -2.10 -11.78
N PRO A 13 6.60 -1.22 -12.53
CA PRO A 13 7.68 -0.42 -11.97
C PRO A 13 7.14 0.42 -10.80
N GLY A 14 7.67 0.21 -9.60
CA GLY A 14 7.16 0.85 -8.38
C GLY A 14 8.21 0.97 -7.28
N LEU A 15 7.81 1.60 -6.19
CA LEU A 15 8.52 1.72 -4.92
C LEU A 15 8.09 0.57 -3.99
N THR A 16 9.01 0.14 -3.13
CA THR A 16 8.71 -0.77 -2.03
C THR A 16 8.94 -0.04 -0.71
N ALA A 17 7.96 -0.09 0.18
CA ALA A 17 8.09 0.45 1.53
C ALA A 17 7.88 -0.64 2.56
N TYR A 18 8.65 -0.56 3.64
CA TYR A 18 8.57 -1.46 4.79
C TYR A 18 8.35 -0.65 6.06
N LYS A 19 7.48 -1.16 6.93
CA LYS A 19 7.26 -0.60 8.27
C LYS A 19 7.14 -1.71 9.30
N ALA A 20 8.01 -1.66 10.31
CA ALA A 20 7.86 -2.44 11.54
C ALA A 20 7.02 -1.67 12.56
N GLY A 21 5.97 -2.30 13.07
CA GLY A 21 5.02 -1.70 14.00
C GLY A 21 4.28 -0.49 13.43
N ALA A 22 3.65 0.29 14.31
CA ALA A 22 2.76 1.37 13.91
C ALA A 22 3.52 2.57 13.30
N GLY A 23 2.89 3.26 12.35
CA GLY A 23 3.42 4.48 11.75
C GLY A 23 3.22 4.59 10.24
N VAL A 24 3.65 5.72 9.68
CA VAL A 24 3.61 5.97 8.24
C VAL A 24 4.51 4.97 7.50
N VAL A 25 3.93 4.33 6.50
CA VAL A 25 4.54 3.34 5.58
C VAL A 25 4.98 4.04 4.30
N ALA A 26 4.11 4.86 3.72
CA ALA A 26 4.40 5.64 2.51
C ALA A 26 3.69 7.00 2.59
N SER A 27 4.30 8.04 2.02
CA SER A 27 3.78 9.40 2.06
C SER A 27 3.64 10.05 0.69
N ALA A 28 2.63 10.89 0.54
CA ALA A 28 2.36 11.65 -0.68
C ALA A 28 2.38 13.16 -0.42
N SER A 29 2.92 13.93 -1.37
CA SER A 29 2.69 15.38 -1.37
C SER A 29 1.25 15.69 -1.79
N SER A 30 0.80 16.92 -1.55
CA SER A 30 -0.54 17.40 -1.94
C SER A 30 -0.89 17.26 -3.44
N THR A 31 0.11 16.98 -4.29
CA THR A 31 -0.03 16.79 -5.75
C THR A 31 0.16 15.34 -6.19
N GLU A 32 0.34 14.41 -5.24
CA GLU A 32 0.59 12.99 -5.46
C GLU A 32 -0.53 12.14 -4.83
N SER A 33 -0.92 11.04 -5.47
CA SER A 33 -1.67 9.94 -4.83
C SER A 33 -0.81 8.68 -4.75
N ILE A 34 -1.07 7.81 -3.76
CA ILE A 34 -0.37 6.52 -3.62
C ILE A 34 -1.27 5.43 -4.18
N VAL A 35 -0.73 4.62 -5.08
CA VAL A 35 -1.43 3.45 -5.62
C VAL A 35 -0.70 2.20 -5.21
N ILE A 36 -1.32 1.39 -4.36
CA ILE A 36 -0.75 0.16 -3.79
C ILE A 36 -1.10 -1.01 -4.70
N SER A 37 -0.10 -1.73 -5.21
CA SER A 37 -0.28 -2.96 -5.99
C SER A 37 -0.21 -4.23 -5.18
N ASP A 38 0.50 -4.21 -4.06
CA ASP A 38 0.76 -5.41 -3.29
C ASP A 38 1.04 -5.09 -1.82
N ILE A 39 0.66 -6.01 -0.93
CA ILE A 39 0.79 -5.89 0.52
C ILE A 39 1.19 -7.25 1.08
N MET A 40 2.30 -7.30 1.82
CA MET A 40 2.70 -8.43 2.64
C MET A 40 2.74 -8.02 4.10
N ALA A 41 2.16 -8.81 4.99
CA ALA A 41 2.19 -8.56 6.42
C ALA A 41 2.49 -9.83 7.22
N ASN A 42 3.10 -9.70 8.39
CA ASN A 42 3.36 -10.83 9.28
C ASN A 42 2.17 -11.21 10.19
N THR A 43 1.11 -10.40 10.22
CA THR A 43 -0.08 -10.60 11.07
C THR A 43 -1.28 -9.83 10.50
N THR A 44 -2.43 -9.93 11.17
CA THR A 44 -3.66 -9.20 10.82
C THR A 44 -3.57 -7.73 11.21
N GLY A 45 -4.24 -6.85 10.49
CA GLY A 45 -4.25 -5.43 10.83
C GLY A 45 -4.96 -4.59 9.78
N GLU A 46 -4.70 -3.29 9.82
CA GLU A 46 -5.27 -2.34 8.88
C GLU A 46 -4.19 -1.37 8.41
N LEU A 47 -4.25 -1.03 7.13
CA LEU A 47 -3.64 0.20 6.63
C LEU A 47 -4.71 1.28 6.63
N ARG A 48 -4.35 2.44 7.15
CA ARG A 48 -5.23 3.59 7.31
C ARG A 48 -4.66 4.83 6.64
N LYS A 49 -5.54 5.76 6.30
CA LYS A 49 -5.19 7.03 5.69
C LYS A 49 -4.62 7.97 6.76
N ASP A 50 -3.47 8.58 6.49
CA ASP A 50 -2.79 9.61 7.29
C ASP A 50 -2.27 9.14 8.67
N ASP A 51 -3.14 8.63 9.54
CA ASP A 51 -2.79 8.21 10.90
C ASP A 51 -3.64 7.03 11.40
N ALA A 52 -3.49 6.70 12.70
CA ALA A 52 -4.20 5.59 13.33
C ALA A 52 -5.72 5.80 13.44
N SER A 53 -6.19 7.05 13.38
CA SER A 53 -7.60 7.45 13.49
C SER A 53 -8.26 7.65 12.13
N GLY A 54 -7.48 7.78 11.05
CA GLY A 54 -8.01 7.97 9.71
C GLY A 54 -8.73 6.74 9.13
N ASP A 55 -9.26 6.95 7.93
CA ASP A 55 -10.09 5.97 7.23
C ASP A 55 -9.32 4.69 6.89
N VAL A 56 -9.99 3.55 7.00
CA VAL A 56 -9.40 2.26 6.63
C VAL A 56 -9.25 2.20 5.12
N ILE A 57 -8.01 2.06 4.66
CA ILE A 57 -7.66 1.83 3.25
C ILE A 57 -7.92 0.36 2.91
N VAL A 58 -7.44 -0.54 3.76
CA VAL A 58 -7.60 -1.99 3.60
C VAL A 58 -7.42 -2.72 4.93
N THR A 59 -8.22 -3.76 5.12
CA THR A 59 -8.08 -4.72 6.22
C THR A 59 -7.28 -5.93 5.75
N ILE A 60 -6.21 -6.23 6.47
CA ILE A 60 -5.37 -7.42 6.27
C ILE A 60 -5.91 -8.52 7.17
N ALA A 61 -6.67 -9.44 6.58
CA ALA A 61 -7.41 -10.48 7.31
C ALA A 61 -6.54 -11.64 7.80
N SER A 62 -5.32 -11.80 7.27
CA SER A 62 -4.38 -12.86 7.69
C SER A 62 -2.94 -12.46 7.39
N ALA A 63 -1.99 -13.07 8.10
CA ALA A 63 -0.58 -12.99 7.76
C ALA A 63 -0.32 -13.54 6.35
N GLY A 64 0.71 -13.00 5.69
CA GLY A 64 1.15 -13.38 4.36
C GLY A 64 0.88 -12.29 3.33
N HIS A 65 0.76 -12.74 2.08
CA HIS A 65 0.57 -11.88 0.92
C HIS A 65 -0.92 -11.60 0.72
N SER A 66 -1.28 -10.34 0.55
CA SER A 66 -2.63 -9.93 0.19
C SER A 66 -2.80 -10.09 -1.30
N ASN A 67 -3.74 -10.92 -1.74
CA ASN A 67 -4.06 -11.08 -3.15
C ASN A 67 -4.99 -9.93 -3.58
N LEU A 68 -4.42 -8.75 -3.85
CA LEU A 68 -5.18 -7.62 -4.37
C LEU A 68 -5.68 -7.92 -5.79
N VAL A 69 -7.00 -7.91 -5.98
CA VAL A 69 -7.63 -8.12 -7.30
C VAL A 69 -7.55 -6.84 -8.15
N SER A 70 -7.42 -5.68 -7.50
CA SER A 70 -7.19 -4.38 -8.11
C SER A 70 -6.27 -3.55 -7.21
N PRO A 71 -5.44 -2.65 -7.78
CA PRO A 71 -4.66 -1.71 -6.98
C PRO A 71 -5.56 -0.85 -6.09
N ILE A 72 -5.06 -0.46 -4.93
CA ILE A 72 -5.77 0.44 -4.00
C ILE A 72 -5.20 1.84 -4.17
N GLU A 73 -6.05 2.80 -4.56
CA GLU A 73 -5.67 4.20 -4.61
C GLU A 73 -6.00 4.90 -3.29
N VAL A 74 -4.97 5.52 -2.71
CA VAL A 74 -5.03 6.35 -1.51
C VAL A 74 -5.04 7.79 -1.99
N GLY A 75 -6.09 8.53 -1.59
CA GLY A 75 -6.38 9.86 -2.13
C GLY A 75 -5.20 10.84 -2.11
N GLY A 76 -5.27 11.86 -2.96
CA GLY A 76 -4.20 12.83 -3.15
C GLY A 76 -3.79 13.53 -1.85
N GLY A 77 -2.48 13.63 -1.61
CA GLY A 77 -1.92 14.29 -0.42
C GLY A 77 -1.95 13.46 0.87
N SER A 78 -2.30 12.18 0.79
CA SER A 78 -2.46 11.33 1.98
C SER A 78 -1.41 10.25 2.13
N ASP A 79 -1.11 9.96 3.39
CA ASP A 79 -0.16 8.94 3.78
C ASP A 79 -0.85 7.58 3.96
N VAL A 80 -0.06 6.52 3.83
CA VAL A 80 -0.45 5.15 4.21
C VAL A 80 0.13 4.86 5.57
N TYR A 81 -0.73 4.60 6.55
CA TYR A 81 -0.37 4.38 7.94
C TYR A 81 -0.65 2.95 8.38
N ASN A 82 0.32 2.30 9.01
CA ASN A 82 0.11 1.04 9.72
C ASN A 82 -0.42 1.33 11.13
N ALA A 83 -1.66 0.91 11.41
CA ALA A 83 -2.31 1.14 12.71
C ALA A 83 -2.00 0.07 13.77
N ASN A 84 -1.30 -1.01 13.43
CA ASN A 84 -1.02 -2.11 14.34
C ASN A 84 0.46 -2.15 14.73
N SER A 85 0.74 -1.96 16.02
CA SER A 85 2.09 -1.99 16.60
C SER A 85 2.76 -3.37 16.54
N ALA A 86 1.98 -4.45 16.41
CA ALA A 86 2.49 -5.81 16.24
C ALA A 86 2.68 -6.19 14.76
N MET A 87 2.22 -5.37 13.82
CA MET A 87 2.29 -5.66 12.39
C MET A 87 3.57 -5.10 11.77
N ASN A 88 4.29 -5.95 11.06
CA ASN A 88 5.30 -5.58 10.10
C ASN A 88 4.68 -5.72 8.71
N VAL A 89 4.69 -4.64 7.93
CA VAL A 89 4.07 -4.59 6.62
C VAL A 89 5.05 -4.12 5.57
N THR A 90 5.01 -4.77 4.42
CA THR A 90 5.67 -4.34 3.19
C THR A 90 4.60 -4.04 2.17
N ILE A 91 4.69 -2.91 1.49
CA ILE A 91 3.82 -2.59 0.36
C ILE A 91 4.66 -2.33 -0.89
N ASN A 92 4.16 -2.79 -2.03
CA ASN A 92 4.61 -2.29 -3.33
C ASN A 92 3.59 -1.28 -3.83
N TYR A 93 4.06 -0.13 -4.30
CA TYR A 93 3.21 0.98 -4.69
C TYR A 93 3.88 1.87 -5.74
N TRP A 94 3.13 2.77 -6.37
CA TRP A 94 3.69 3.89 -7.12
C TRP A 94 2.96 5.18 -6.75
N LYS A 95 3.54 6.31 -7.15
CA LYS A 95 2.94 7.63 -6.98
C LYS A 95 2.36 8.09 -8.30
N ASN A 96 1.08 8.45 -8.29
CA ASN A 96 0.46 9.12 -9.41
C ASN A 96 0.53 10.64 -9.18
N ARG A 97 1.03 11.40 -10.15
CA ARG A 97 1.13 12.85 -10.07
C ARG A 97 0.05 13.46 -10.93
N VAL A 98 -0.74 14.35 -10.33
CA VAL A 98 -1.64 15.20 -11.12
C VAL A 98 -0.77 16.34 -11.65
N SER A 99 -0.45 16.29 -12.94
CA SER A 99 0.24 17.35 -13.69
C SER A 99 -0.65 18.57 -13.89
#